data_AF-A0A2G6T8Z3-F1
#
_entry.id   AF-A0A2G6T8Z3-F1
#
_cell.length_a   1.000
_cell.length_b   1.000
_cell.length_c   1.000
_cell.angle_alpha   90.00
_cell.angle_beta   90.00
_cell.angle_gamma   90.00
#
_symmetry.space_group_name_H-M   'P 1'
#
loop_
_entity.id
_entity.type
_entity.pdbx_description
1 polymer ?
#
loop_
_entity_poly.entity_id
_entity_poly.type
_entity_poly.pdbx_seq_one_letter_code
_entity_poly.pdbx_strand_id
1 'polypeptide(L)' 'MSTLTIEQWRERLAGYIASEKRILESQEYAVGQGGTARRNRRADLDAVQAGIRECNSEIAKLETAANPQVRRVFRLRPF' A
#
# COMPACT_ATOMS: atom_id res chain seq x y z
N MET A 1 -14.27 -0.77 16.34
CA MET A 1 -13.00 -1.07 15.65
C MET A 1 -12.15 0.17 15.75
N SER A 2 -11.01 0.10 16.45
CA SER A 2 -10.12 1.25 16.62
C SER A 2 -9.66 1.72 15.25
N THR A 3 -9.98 2.96 14.89
CA THR A 3 -9.45 3.61 13.69
C THR A 3 -7.93 3.66 13.82
N LEU A 4 -7.24 2.84 13.02
CA LEU A 4 -5.78 2.86 12.92
C LEU A 4 -5.35 4.27 12.52
N THR A 5 -4.39 4.83 13.25
CA THR A 5 -3.84 6.15 12.94
C THR A 5 -2.99 6.09 11.67
N ILE A 6 -2.76 7.23 11.02
CA ILE A 6 -1.90 7.32 9.82
C ILE A 6 -0.50 6.74 10.11
N GLU A 7 0.03 6.93 11.32
CA GLU A 7 1.32 6.37 11.73
C GLU A 7 1.32 4.83 11.75
N GLN A 8 0.25 4.21 12.26
CA GLN A 8 0.13 2.76 12.28
C GLN A 8 -0.01 2.17 10.87
N TRP A 9 -0.69 2.88 9.97
CA TRP A 9 -0.74 2.48 8.55
C TRP A 9 0.62 2.59 7.86
N ARG A 10 1.41 3.62 8.19
CA ARG A 10 2.78 3.79 7.70
C ARG A 10 3.72 2.69 8.22
N GLU A 11 3.59 2.31 9.49
CA GLU A 11 4.36 1.21 10.08
C GLU A 11 4.03 -0.13 9.40
N ARG A 12 2.74 -0.40 9.16
CA ARG A 12 2.31 -1.57 8.37
C ARG A 12 2.88 -1.55 6.95
N LEU A 13 2.84 -0.39 6.29
CA LEU A 13 3.39 -0.22 4.95
C LEU A 13 4.91 -0.48 4.92
N ALA A 14 5.65 0.00 5.93
CA ALA A 14 7.08 -0.30 6.08
C ALA A 14 7.33 -1.80 6.26
N GLY A 15 6.48 -2.50 7.01
CA GLY A 15 6.51 -3.96 7.16
C GLY A 15 6.29 -4.71 5.84
N TYR A 16 5.32 -4.27 5.03
CA TYR A 16 5.09 -4.84 3.70
C TYR A 16 6.25 -4.59 2.74
N ILE A 17 6.84 -3.38 2.73
CA ILE A 17 8.02 -3.07 1.90
C ILE A 17 9.23 -3.91 2.32
N ALA A 18 9.46 -4.08 3.63
CA ALA A 18 10.54 -4.94 4.13
C ALA A 18 10.33 -6.41 3.72
N SER A 19 9.09 -6.86 3.68
CA SER A 19 8.72 -8.21 3.21
C SER A 19 8.93 -8.35 1.70
N GLU A 20 8.54 -7.35 0.90
CA GLU A 20 8.80 -7.31 -0.54
C GLU A 20 10.31 -7.40 -0.83
N LYS A 21 11.12 -6.60 -0.12
CA LYS A 21 12.59 -6.65 -0.24
C LYS A 21 13.15 -8.03 0.10
N ARG A 22 12.71 -8.64 1.20
CA ARG A 22 13.15 -10.00 1.57
C ARG A 22 12.76 -11.04 0.54
N ILE A 23 11.58 -10.93 -0.06
CA ILE A 23 11.12 -11.84 -1.11
C ILE A 23 11.99 -11.67 -2.36
N LEU A 24 12.36 -10.44 -2.73
CA LEU A 24 13.27 -10.18 -3.86
C LEU A 24 14.69 -10.67 -3.58
N GLU A 25 15.26 -10.40 -2.41
CA GLU A 25 16.57 -10.91 -2.00
C GLU A 25 16.57 -12.45 -1.98
N SER A 26 15.51 -13.07 -1.44
CA SER A 26 15.33 -14.53 -1.45
C SER A 26 15.22 -15.11 -2.87
N GLN A 27 14.70 -14.35 -3.83
CA GLN A 27 14.67 -14.75 -5.23
C GLN A 27 16.06 -14.84 -5.86
N GLU A 28 16.96 -13.89 -5.57
CA GLU A 28 18.36 -13.96 -6.04
C GLU A 28 19.05 -15.24 -5.55
N TYR A 29 18.82 -15.62 -4.29
CA TYR A 29 19.35 -16.87 -3.73
C TYR A 29 18.70 -18.14 -4.32
N ALA A 30 17.41 -18.08 -4.67
CA ALA A 30 16.64 -19.24 -5.10
C ALA A 30 16.51 -19.41 -6.62
N VAL A 31 17.28 -18.67 -7.43
CA VAL A 31 17.39 -18.94 -8.88
C VAL A 31 17.98 -20.34 -9.16
N GLY A 32 18.55 -21.02 -8.15
CA GLY A 32 18.82 -22.46 -8.15
C GLY A 32 17.71 -23.29 -7.48
N GLN A 33 17.21 -24.31 -8.19
CA GLN A 33 16.24 -25.35 -7.79
C GLN A 33 14.72 -25.03 -7.88
N GLY A 34 14.08 -25.64 -8.89
CA GLY A 34 12.73 -26.22 -8.78
C GLY A 34 11.57 -25.40 -9.35
N GLY A 35 10.95 -25.90 -10.44
CA GLY A 35 9.91 -25.22 -11.23
C GLY A 35 8.60 -24.86 -10.51
N THR A 36 8.35 -25.38 -9.32
CA THR A 36 7.16 -25.07 -8.50
C THR A 36 7.38 -23.92 -7.51
N ALA A 37 8.63 -23.61 -7.13
CA ALA A 37 8.94 -22.57 -6.14
C ALA A 37 8.69 -21.14 -6.66
N ARG A 38 8.81 -20.91 -7.97
CA ARG A 38 8.53 -19.61 -8.61
C ARG A 38 7.06 -19.21 -8.57
N ARG A 39 6.12 -20.17 -8.66
CA ARG A 39 4.68 -19.87 -8.72
C ARG A 39 4.11 -19.46 -7.37
N ASN A 40 4.45 -20.17 -6.28
CA ASN A 40 4.02 -19.77 -4.94
C ASN A 40 4.58 -18.39 -4.57
N ARG A 41 5.88 -18.16 -4.79
CA ARG A 41 6.52 -16.87 -4.47
C ARG A 41 5.98 -15.68 -5.28
N ARG A 42 5.50 -15.90 -6.52
CA ARG A 42 4.80 -14.87 -7.30
C ARG A 42 3.44 -14.51 -6.69
N ALA A 43 2.72 -15.50 -6.17
CA ALA A 43 1.47 -15.26 -5.46
C ALA A 43 1.72 -14.51 -4.13
N ASP A 44 2.81 -14.83 -3.42
CA ASP A 44 3.23 -14.08 -2.23
C ASP A 44 3.56 -12.62 -2.56
N LEU A 45 4.30 -12.37 -3.65
CA LEU A 45 4.62 -11.01 -4.11
C LEU A 45 3.37 -10.22 -4.48
N ASP A 46 2.45 -10.84 -5.22
CA ASP A 46 1.17 -10.22 -5.61
C ASP A 46 0.32 -9.87 -4.38
N ALA A 47 0.28 -10.77 -3.39
CA ALA A 47 -0.40 -10.54 -2.10
C ALA A 47 0.24 -9.39 -1.30
N VAL A 48 1.58 -9.30 -1.24
CA VAL A 48 2.28 -8.20 -0.58
C VAL A 48 2.02 -6.87 -1.29
N GLN A 49 2.05 -6.85 -2.62
CA GLN A 49 1.74 -5.66 -3.41
C GLN A 49 0.28 -5.22 -3.27
N ALA A 50 -0.65 -6.17 -3.19
CA ALA A 50 -2.06 -5.89 -2.89
C ALA A 50 -2.20 -5.21 -1.51
N GLY A 51 -1.51 -5.73 -0.48
CA GLY A 51 -1.48 -5.12 0.86
C GLY A 51 -0.88 -3.71 0.88
N ILE A 52 0.18 -3.46 0.10
CA ILE A 52 0.77 -2.11 -0.05
C ILE A 52 -0.25 -1.14 -0.68
N ARG A 53 -0.96 -1.57 -1.72
CA ARG A 53 -1.99 -0.74 -2.38
C ARG A 53 -3.14 -0.41 -1.44
N GLU A 54 -3.59 -1.38 -0.66
CA GLU A 54 -4.64 -1.19 0.35
C GLU A 54 -4.20 -0.16 1.40
N CYS A 55 -2.99 -0.32 1.97
CA CYS A 55 -2.44 0.62 2.95
C CYS A 55 -2.31 2.04 2.37
N ASN A 56 -1.81 2.18 1.14
CA ASN A 56 -1.73 3.48 0.47
C ASN A 56 -3.10 4.10 0.22
N SER A 57 -4.10 3.30 -0.14
CA SER A 57 -5.47 3.79 -0.33
C SER A 57 -6.06 4.33 0.97
N GLU A 58 -5.88 3.61 2.09
CA GLU A 58 -6.36 4.06 3.40
C GLU A 58 -5.62 5.30 3.90
N ILE A 59 -4.31 5.39 3.69
CA ILE A 59 -3.53 6.61 3.99
C ILE A 59 -4.07 7.79 3.17
N ALA A 60 -4.26 7.62 1.86
CA ALA A 60 -4.77 8.68 0.99
C ALA A 60 -6.19 9.13 1.39
N LYS A 61 -7.06 8.20 1.80
CA LYS A 61 -8.39 8.54 2.33
C LYS A 61 -8.29 9.35 3.61
N LEU A 62 -7.43 8.94 4.55
CA LEU A 62 -7.22 9.64 5.81
C LEU A 62 -6.60 11.03 5.60
N GLU A 63 -5.65 11.19 4.66
CA GLU A 63 -5.08 12.48 4.29
C GLU A 63 -6.09 13.40 3.60
N THR A 64 -6.93 12.87 2.70
CA THR A 64 -8.01 13.62 2.05
C THR A 64 -9.08 14.05 3.05
N ALA A 65 -9.41 13.18 4.01
CA ALA A 65 -10.34 13.50 5.09
C ALA A 65 -9.77 14.57 6.04
N ALA A 66 -8.46 14.56 6.28
CA ALA A 66 -7.77 15.56 7.09
C ALA A 66 -7.68 16.94 6.40
N ASN A 67 -7.70 16.97 5.06
CA ASN A 67 -7.59 18.21 4.29
C ASN A 67 -8.73 18.31 3.26
N PRO A 68 -9.98 18.59 3.71
CA PRO A 68 -11.10 18.79 2.80
C PRO A 68 -10.86 20.07 2.02
N GLN A 69 -10.24 19.95 0.85
CA GLN A 69 -9.95 21.05 -0.04
C GLN A 69 -11.26 21.79 -0.31
N VAL A 70 -11.35 22.99 0.29
CA VAL A 70 -12.54 23.82 0.38
C VAL A 70 -13.07 24.03 -1.03
N ARG A 71 -14.16 23.34 -1.37
CA ARG A 71 -14.93 23.57 -2.60
C ARG A 71 -15.56 24.97 -2.46
N ARG A 72 -14.77 26.01 -2.75
CA ARG A 72 -15.25 27.40 -2.80
C ARG A 72 -16.18 27.51 -3.99
N VAL A 73 -17.47 27.30 -3.74
CA VAL A 73 -18.54 27.54 -4.71
C VAL A 73 -18.58 29.05 -4.93
N PHE A 74 -17.95 29.52 -6.01
CA PHE A 74 -18.16 30.88 -6.50
C PHE A 74 -19.59 30.97 -7.02
N ARG A 75 -20.49 31.55 -6.22
CA ARG A 75 -21.84 31.87 -6.68
C ARG A 75 -21.72 33.07 -7.61
N LEU A 76 -21.71 32.84 -8.92
CA LEU A 76 -21.85 33.89 -9.93
C LEU A 76 -23.21 34.58 -9.68
N ARG A 77 -23.17 35.86 -9.32
CA ARG A 77 -24.37 36.70 -9.22
C ARG A 77 -24.70 37.23 -10.62
N PRO A 78 -25.94 37.08 -11.12
CA PRO A 78 -26.35 37.70 -12.37
C PRO A 78 -26.50 39.22 -12.20
N PHE A 79 -26.11 39.95 -13.25
CA PHE A 79 -26.15 41.42 -13.38
C PHE A 79 -27.56 41.90 -13.70
#